data_AF-A0A5C9B385-F1
#
_entry.id   AF-A0A5C9B385-F1
#
_cell.length_a   1.000
_cell.length_b   1.000
_cell.length_c   1.000
_cell.angle_alpha   90.00
_cell.angle_beta   90.00
_cell.angle_gamma   90.00
#
_symmetry.space_group_name_H-M   'P 1'
#
loop_
_entity.id
_entity.type
_entity.pdbx_description
1 polymer ?
#
loop_
_entity_poly.entity_id
_entity_poly.type
_entity_poly.pdbx_seq_one_letter_code
_entity_poly.pdbx_strand_id
1 'polypeptide(L)'
;MSLAPLLLVLGLLAMPAWGAAPVVFGDALHKKFHHERCLQCHQFGSRKHNGRGYGSHRSRYLCDNCHTRHITGLGRGVWMAPPEKLDYTGLDAADTCRFIQRNMGVVDAPARLIEHLLHDSRIRWALDSGMTPAGRFPTVPGGYEEWVRDVRAWIEGGMLCE
;
A
#
# COMPACT_ATOMS: atom_id res chain seq x y z
N MET A 1 -59.36 37.31 29.01
CA MET A 1 -58.84 37.03 27.67
C MET A 1 -57.33 37.15 27.72
N SER A 2 -56.63 36.07 27.35
CA SER A 2 -55.27 36.05 26.80
C SER A 2 -54.10 36.53 27.69
N LEU A 3 -52.90 35.96 27.69
CA LEU A 3 -52.28 34.70 27.26
C LEU A 3 -50.81 34.89 27.71
N ALA A 4 -50.21 33.93 28.39
CA ALA A 4 -48.75 33.86 28.52
C ALA A 4 -48.12 33.67 27.11
N PRO A 5 -46.84 34.04 26.90
CA PRO A 5 -45.83 32.97 26.92
C PRO A 5 -44.48 33.41 27.54
N LEU A 6 -43.87 32.60 28.40
CA LEU A 6 -43.15 31.34 28.13
C LEU A 6 -41.67 31.63 27.82
N LEU A 7 -40.85 31.38 28.84
CA LEU A 7 -39.40 31.20 28.75
C LEU A 7 -39.06 30.20 27.62
N LEU A 8 -38.16 30.58 26.72
CA LEU A 8 -37.47 29.63 25.85
C LEU A 8 -35.99 29.57 26.27
N VAL A 9 -35.67 28.60 27.12
CA VAL A 9 -34.29 28.20 27.43
C VAL A 9 -33.77 27.41 26.22
N LEU A 10 -32.86 27.99 25.45
CA LEU A 10 -32.12 27.29 24.40
C LEU A 10 -31.11 26.33 25.05
N GLY A 11 -31.52 25.08 25.24
CA GLY A 11 -30.62 23.97 25.50
C GLY A 11 -29.91 23.56 24.21
N LEU A 12 -28.66 24.01 24.03
CA LEU A 12 -27.73 23.46 23.05
C LEU A 12 -27.37 22.02 23.48
N LEU A 13 -28.14 21.05 22.99
CA LEU A 13 -27.77 19.64 23.01
C LEU A 13 -26.56 19.46 22.09
N ALA A 14 -25.37 19.41 22.68
CA ALA A 14 -24.18 18.88 22.02
C ALA A 14 -24.42 17.40 21.74
N MET A 15 -24.82 17.07 20.51
CA MET A 15 -24.85 15.68 20.07
C MET A 15 -23.41 15.15 20.03
N PRO A 16 -23.14 13.96 20.58
CA PRO A 16 -21.84 13.33 20.42
C PRO A 16 -21.63 13.10 18.93
N ALA A 17 -20.52 13.60 18.40
CA ALA A 17 -20.06 13.21 17.07
C ALA A 17 -19.98 11.68 17.06
N TRP A 18 -20.92 11.02 16.39
CA TRP A 18 -20.79 9.62 16.03
C TRP A 18 -19.52 9.50 15.21
N GLY A 19 -18.44 9.07 15.87
CA GLY A 19 -17.19 8.75 15.19
C GLY A 19 -17.50 7.71 14.11
N ALA A 20 -17.02 7.97 12.89
CA ALA A 20 -17.11 7.00 11.81
C ALA A 20 -16.60 5.63 12.30
N ALA A 21 -17.25 4.56 11.86
CA ALA A 21 -16.81 3.20 12.20
C ALA A 21 -15.31 3.05 11.89
N PRO A 22 -14.55 2.35 12.76
CA PRO A 22 -13.13 2.17 12.55
C PRO A 22 -12.89 1.50 11.19
N VAL A 23 -11.99 2.07 10.40
CA VAL A 23 -11.68 1.52 9.09
C VAL A 23 -10.75 0.31 9.28
N VAL A 24 -11.03 -0.77 8.56
CA VAL A 24 -10.36 -2.07 8.70
C VAL A 24 -9.43 -2.30 7.51
N PHE A 25 -8.21 -2.80 7.77
CA PHE A 25 -7.22 -3.05 6.73
C PHE A 25 -7.71 -4.05 5.67
N GLY A 26 -8.40 -5.11 6.09
CA GLY A 26 -8.97 -6.13 5.22
C GLY A 26 -9.93 -5.58 4.16
N ASP A 27 -10.76 -4.62 4.56
CA ASP A 27 -11.77 -4.03 3.66
C ASP A 27 -11.16 -3.09 2.63
N ALA A 28 -10.21 -2.25 3.05
CA ALA A 28 -9.67 -1.19 2.22
C ALA A 28 -8.43 -1.58 1.41
N LEU A 29 -7.52 -2.35 2.01
CA LEU A 29 -6.14 -2.48 1.53
C LEU A 29 -5.72 -3.92 1.22
N HIS A 30 -6.21 -4.93 1.93
CA HIS A 30 -5.71 -6.31 1.78
C HIS A 30 -5.76 -6.81 0.33
N LYS A 31 -6.91 -6.66 -0.34
CA LYS A 31 -7.06 -7.05 -1.76
C LYS A 31 -6.11 -6.29 -2.69
N LYS A 32 -5.80 -5.03 -2.38
CA LYS A 32 -4.87 -4.21 -3.17
C LYS A 32 -3.43 -4.68 -2.97
N PHE A 33 -3.03 -4.95 -1.73
CA PHE A 33 -1.72 -5.54 -1.42
C PHE A 33 -1.56 -6.94 -2.03
N HIS A 34 -2.63 -7.73 -2.08
CA HIS A 34 -2.63 -9.07 -2.69
C HIS A 34 -2.92 -9.07 -4.20
N HIS A 35 -3.03 -7.90 -4.82
CA HIS A 35 -3.15 -7.82 -6.27
C HIS A 35 -1.86 -8.35 -6.93
N GLU A 36 -1.99 -9.02 -8.07
CA GLU A 36 -0.88 -9.67 -8.77
C GLU A 36 0.30 -8.73 -9.02
N ARG A 37 0.05 -7.42 -9.22
CA ARG A 37 1.09 -6.41 -9.43
C ARG A 37 1.95 -6.14 -8.21
N CYS A 38 1.33 -6.07 -7.05
CA CYS A 38 2.04 -5.89 -5.78
C CYS A 38 2.83 -7.16 -5.48
N LEU A 39 2.19 -8.33 -5.61
CA LEU A 39 2.81 -9.62 -5.41
C LEU A 39 3.96 -9.89 -6.38
N GLN A 40 3.90 -9.45 -7.64
CA GLN A 40 4.99 -9.61 -8.61
C GLN A 40 6.31 -9.04 -8.08
N CYS A 41 6.30 -7.83 -7.50
CA CYS A 41 7.50 -7.27 -6.88
C CYS A 41 7.91 -8.07 -5.64
N HIS A 42 6.97 -8.42 -4.77
CA HIS A 42 7.26 -9.10 -3.50
C HIS A 42 7.69 -10.58 -3.66
N GLN A 43 7.31 -11.22 -4.76
CA GLN A 43 7.69 -12.60 -5.11
C GLN A 43 8.95 -12.67 -5.97
N PHE A 44 9.37 -11.57 -6.59
CA PHE A 44 10.47 -11.57 -7.55
C PHE A 44 11.79 -12.09 -6.96
N GLY A 45 12.04 -11.87 -5.68
CA GLY A 45 13.20 -12.40 -4.96
C GLY A 45 12.96 -13.76 -4.27
N SER A 46 11.73 -14.26 -4.28
CA SER A 46 11.29 -15.41 -3.48
C SER A 46 11.59 -16.74 -4.15
N ARG A 47 12.31 -17.63 -3.47
CA ARG A 47 12.58 -18.98 -3.99
C ARG A 47 11.31 -19.81 -4.09
N LYS A 48 10.34 -19.58 -3.20
CA LYS A 48 9.02 -20.24 -3.23
C LYS A 48 8.29 -20.01 -4.56
N HIS A 49 8.50 -18.85 -5.18
CA HIS A 49 7.90 -18.46 -6.45
C HIS A 49 8.89 -18.52 -7.61
N ASN A 50 10.02 -19.24 -7.46
CA ASN A 50 11.10 -19.32 -8.44
C ASN A 50 11.68 -17.95 -8.86
N GLY A 51 11.56 -16.97 -7.97
CA GLY A 51 12.10 -15.63 -8.13
C GLY A 51 13.63 -15.62 -8.21
N ARG A 52 14.17 -14.64 -8.92
CA ARG A 52 15.61 -14.41 -9.09
C ARG A 52 15.95 -12.97 -8.77
N GLY A 53 16.40 -12.73 -7.53
CA GLY A 53 16.91 -11.42 -7.14
C GLY A 53 18.15 -11.02 -7.95
N TYR A 54 18.33 -9.72 -8.18
CA TYR A 54 19.47 -9.21 -8.96
C TYR A 54 20.84 -9.66 -8.43
N GLY A 55 20.98 -9.77 -7.10
CA GLY A 55 22.21 -10.25 -6.45
C GLY A 55 22.42 -11.76 -6.48
N SER A 56 21.42 -12.57 -6.86
CA SER A 56 21.44 -14.01 -6.65
C SER A 56 22.16 -14.81 -7.75
N HIS A 57 22.57 -14.20 -8.86
CA HIS A 57 23.27 -14.89 -9.93
C HIS A 57 24.39 -14.05 -10.56
N ARG A 58 25.42 -14.74 -11.09
CA ARG A 58 26.58 -14.10 -11.74
C ARG A 58 26.20 -13.38 -13.04
N SER A 59 25.16 -13.85 -13.72
CA SER A 59 24.68 -13.28 -14.99
C SER A 59 23.71 -12.09 -14.82
N ARG A 60 23.75 -11.39 -13.68
CA ARG A 60 22.84 -10.26 -13.37
C ARG A 60 22.84 -9.13 -14.40
N TYR A 61 23.93 -9.00 -15.16
CA TYR A 61 24.03 -8.07 -16.28
C TYR A 61 22.94 -8.31 -17.35
N LEU A 62 22.39 -9.52 -17.46
CA LEU A 62 21.29 -9.82 -18.38
C LEU A 62 19.99 -9.10 -17.99
N CYS A 63 19.76 -8.84 -16.70
CA CYS A 63 18.61 -8.07 -16.24
C CYS A 63 18.69 -6.62 -16.74
N ASP A 64 19.90 -6.06 -16.84
CA ASP A 64 20.13 -4.68 -17.25
C ASP A 64 19.87 -4.45 -18.74
N ASN A 65 19.73 -5.50 -19.55
CA ASN A 65 19.31 -5.38 -20.96
C ASN A 65 17.91 -4.78 -21.08
N CYS A 66 17.02 -5.09 -20.13
CA CYS A 66 15.66 -4.56 -20.08
C CYS A 66 15.49 -3.50 -18.99
N HIS A 67 16.15 -3.66 -17.84
CA HIS A 67 16.03 -2.73 -16.72
C HIS A 67 17.02 -1.57 -16.82
N THR A 68 16.96 -0.86 -17.95
CA THR A 68 17.74 0.36 -18.18
C THR A 68 17.10 1.56 -17.50
N ARG A 69 17.86 2.65 -17.31
CA ARG A 69 17.31 3.92 -16.81
C ARG A 69 16.26 4.51 -17.76
N HIS A 70 16.39 4.26 -19.06
CA HIS A 70 15.42 4.71 -20.05
C HIS A 70 14.07 4.00 -19.90
N ILE A 71 14.07 2.70 -19.59
CA ILE A 71 12.84 1.90 -19.47
C ILE A 71 12.21 2.04 -18.07
N THR A 72 13.03 2.00 -17.02
CA THR A 72 12.55 1.93 -15.63
C THR A 72 12.62 3.26 -14.88
N GLY A 73 13.36 4.25 -15.39
CA GLY A 73 13.69 5.48 -14.67
C GLY A 73 14.76 5.31 -13.58
N LEU A 74 15.13 4.06 -13.25
CA LEU A 74 15.99 3.73 -12.11
C LEU A 74 17.41 3.33 -12.54
N GLY A 75 18.37 3.49 -11.63
CA GLY A 75 19.74 3.00 -11.83
C GLY A 75 19.85 1.47 -11.79
N ARG A 76 21.01 0.93 -12.20
CA ARG A 76 21.28 -0.53 -12.16
C ARG A 76 21.12 -1.06 -10.74
N GLY A 77 20.35 -2.13 -10.60
CA GLY A 77 20.03 -2.71 -9.29
C GLY A 77 19.16 -1.83 -8.38
N VAL A 78 18.76 -0.61 -8.77
CA VAL A 78 17.88 0.23 -7.95
C VAL A 78 16.41 -0.19 -8.11
N TRP A 79 16.07 -0.73 -9.29
CA TRP A 79 14.78 -1.38 -9.56
C TRP A 79 14.53 -2.64 -8.73
N MET A 80 15.50 -3.08 -7.91
CA MET A 80 15.47 -4.35 -7.21
C MET A 80 14.16 -4.58 -6.47
N ALA A 81 13.64 -5.79 -6.66
CA ALA A 81 12.61 -6.33 -5.81
C ALA A 81 13.05 -6.33 -4.34
N PRO A 82 12.10 -6.23 -3.41
CA PRO A 82 12.38 -6.42 -2.00
C PRO A 82 13.06 -7.78 -1.72
N PRO A 83 13.80 -7.91 -0.61
CA PRO A 83 14.38 -9.20 -0.22
C PRO A 83 13.31 -10.27 -0.03
N GLU A 84 13.68 -11.54 -0.24
CA GLU A 84 12.80 -12.73 -0.13
C GLU A 84 11.92 -12.73 1.13
N LYS A 85 12.45 -12.25 2.26
CA LYS A 85 11.72 -12.17 3.54
C LYS A 85 10.47 -11.26 3.51
N LEU A 86 10.30 -10.45 2.47
CA LEU A 86 9.17 -9.55 2.26
C LEU A 86 8.11 -10.13 1.31
N ASP A 87 8.23 -11.40 0.93
CA ASP A 87 7.15 -12.15 0.29
C ASP A 87 6.05 -12.44 1.33
N TYR A 88 4.90 -11.78 1.16
CA TYR A 88 3.71 -11.95 2.00
C TYR A 88 2.61 -12.76 1.32
N THR A 89 2.94 -13.51 0.26
CA THR A 89 1.95 -14.24 -0.51
C THR A 89 1.19 -15.25 0.35
N GLY A 90 -0.15 -15.11 0.36
CA GLY A 90 -1.06 -16.04 1.01
C GLY A 90 -1.34 -15.73 2.47
N LEU A 91 -0.89 -14.58 2.97
CA LEU A 91 -1.31 -14.08 4.28
C LEU A 91 -2.74 -13.55 4.21
N ASP A 92 -3.51 -13.75 5.28
CA ASP A 92 -4.81 -13.10 5.44
C ASP A 92 -4.65 -11.60 5.74
N ALA A 93 -5.75 -10.86 5.85
CA ALA A 93 -5.75 -9.42 6.07
C ALA A 93 -4.99 -9.02 7.34
N ALA A 94 -5.34 -9.67 8.45
CA ALA A 94 -4.77 -9.41 9.75
C ALA A 94 -3.25 -9.69 9.78
N ASP A 95 -2.81 -10.83 9.23
CA ASP A 95 -1.41 -11.21 9.14
C ASP A 95 -0.63 -10.34 8.15
N THR A 96 -1.24 -9.92 7.04
CA THR A 96 -0.61 -8.98 6.09
C THR A 96 -0.35 -7.63 6.77
N CYS A 97 -1.33 -7.09 7.47
CA CYS A 97 -1.20 -5.82 8.19
C CYS A 97 -0.07 -5.87 9.23
N ARG A 98 -0.08 -6.90 10.09
CA ARG A 98 0.97 -7.12 11.10
C ARG A 98 2.33 -7.39 10.46
N PHE A 99 2.37 -8.11 9.34
CA PHE A 99 3.58 -8.39 8.59
C PHE A 99 4.22 -7.11 8.05
N ILE A 100 3.42 -6.18 7.54
CA ILE A 100 3.93 -4.90 7.05
C ILE A 100 4.48 -4.10 8.23
N GLN A 101 3.68 -3.92 9.28
CA GLN A 101 4.08 -3.14 10.46
C GLN A 101 5.39 -3.65 11.08
N ARG A 102 5.54 -4.97 11.30
CA ARG A 102 6.76 -5.55 11.88
C ARG A 102 8.02 -5.36 11.02
N ASN A 103 7.86 -5.25 9.69
CA ASN A 103 8.99 -5.17 8.75
C ASN A 103 9.42 -3.74 8.43
N MET A 104 8.69 -2.71 8.88
CA MET A 104 9.03 -1.31 8.66
C MET A 104 10.01 -0.73 9.70
N GLY A 105 10.27 -1.46 10.78
CA GLY A 105 11.08 -1.02 11.93
C GLY A 105 10.23 -0.28 12.97
N VAL A 106 10.80 0.06 14.12
CA VAL A 106 10.09 0.80 15.20
C VAL A 106 10.32 2.32 15.13
N VAL A 107 11.42 2.77 14.53
CA VAL A 107 11.74 4.19 14.36
C VAL A 107 11.27 4.64 12.97
N ASP A 108 10.49 5.72 12.91
CA ASP A 108 9.99 6.36 11.69
C ASP A 108 9.15 5.48 10.75
N ALA A 109 8.59 4.37 11.24
CA ALA A 109 7.79 3.45 10.42
C ALA A 109 6.65 4.14 9.64
N PRO A 110 5.88 5.09 10.21
CA PRO A 110 4.87 5.83 9.45
C PRO A 110 5.46 6.60 8.26
N ALA A 111 6.56 7.33 8.47
CA ALA A 111 7.20 8.12 7.41
C ALA A 111 7.77 7.22 6.31
N ARG A 112 8.37 6.07 6.68
CA ARG A 112 8.88 5.10 5.69
C ARG A 112 7.76 4.41 4.91
N LEU A 113 6.61 4.17 5.55
CA LEU A 113 5.43 3.65 4.86
C LEU A 113 4.87 4.67 3.89
N ILE A 114 4.75 5.94 4.29
CA ILE A 114 4.36 7.03 3.40
C ILE A 114 5.30 7.09 2.20
N GLU A 115 6.62 7.10 2.43
CA GLU A 115 7.60 7.18 1.35
C GLU A 115 7.46 6.01 0.37
N HIS A 116 7.42 4.77 0.87
CA HIS A 116 7.31 3.62 -0.01
C HIS A 116 5.94 3.56 -0.71
N LEU A 117 4.84 3.69 0.03
CA LEU A 117 3.51 3.47 -0.52
C LEU A 117 3.03 4.64 -1.39
N LEU A 118 3.49 5.86 -1.16
CA LEU A 118 3.00 7.04 -1.87
C LEU A 118 4.00 7.62 -2.88
N HIS A 119 5.31 7.47 -2.65
CA HIS A 119 6.33 8.15 -3.46
C HIS A 119 7.22 7.21 -4.29
N ASP A 120 7.18 5.90 -4.04
CA ASP A 120 7.92 4.91 -4.83
C ASP A 120 7.36 4.75 -6.25
N SER A 121 8.21 4.98 -7.25
CA SER A 121 7.84 4.83 -8.66
C SER A 121 7.39 3.41 -9.03
N ARG A 122 7.81 2.39 -8.27
CA ARG A 122 7.36 0.99 -8.45
C ARG A 122 5.90 0.82 -8.05
N ILE A 123 5.46 1.51 -7.00
CA ILE A 123 4.05 1.53 -6.61
C ILE A 123 3.24 2.28 -7.69
N ARG A 124 3.74 3.42 -8.19
CA ARG A 124 3.11 4.11 -9.33
C ARG A 124 2.98 3.23 -10.57
N TRP A 125 3.99 2.44 -10.88
CA TRP A 125 3.93 1.47 -11.97
C TRP A 125 2.78 0.46 -11.79
N ALA A 126 2.60 -0.07 -10.58
CA ALA A 126 1.53 -1.03 -10.27
C ALA A 126 0.12 -0.40 -10.33
N LEU A 127 0.00 0.88 -9.94
CA LEU A 127 -1.28 1.59 -9.84
C LEU A 127 -1.72 2.23 -11.17
N ASP A 128 -0.80 2.79 -11.97
CA ASP A 128 -1.16 3.65 -13.11
C ASP A 128 -0.79 3.08 -14.49
N SER A 129 0.32 2.35 -14.58
CA SER A 129 0.92 1.99 -15.86
C SER A 129 0.64 0.54 -16.25
N GLY A 130 1.07 -0.40 -15.40
CA GLY A 130 1.07 -1.84 -15.72
C GLY A 130 1.90 -2.21 -16.95
N MET A 131 2.74 -1.30 -17.46
CA MET A 131 3.53 -1.51 -18.67
C MET A 131 4.69 -2.46 -18.42
N THR A 132 4.84 -3.46 -19.27
CA THR A 132 5.97 -4.39 -19.26
C THR A 132 6.56 -4.46 -20.67
N PRO A 133 7.73 -5.09 -20.88
CA PRO A 133 8.23 -5.37 -22.22
C PRO A 133 7.25 -6.19 -23.10
N ALA A 134 6.34 -6.95 -22.49
CA ALA A 134 5.30 -7.72 -23.20
C ALA A 134 3.99 -6.92 -23.41
N GLY A 135 3.96 -5.63 -23.07
CA GLY A 135 2.77 -4.77 -23.16
C GLY A 135 2.17 -4.42 -21.81
N ARG A 136 1.00 -3.77 -21.85
CA ARG A 136 0.24 -3.31 -20.69
C ARG A 136 -0.64 -4.44 -20.14
N PHE A 137 -0.58 -4.70 -18.83
CA PHE A 137 -1.56 -5.58 -18.15
C PHE A 137 -2.28 -4.82 -17.04
N PRO A 138 -3.37 -5.38 -16.45
CA PRO A 138 -4.18 -4.69 -15.45
C PRO A 138 -3.36 -4.08 -14.30
N THR A 139 -3.77 -2.88 -13.91
CA THR A 139 -3.28 -2.20 -12.71
C THR A 139 -4.15 -2.58 -11.52
N VAL A 140 -3.69 -2.24 -10.31
CA VAL A 140 -4.50 -2.40 -9.10
C VAL A 140 -5.78 -1.56 -9.22
N PRO A 141 -6.97 -2.13 -8.96
CA PRO A 141 -8.23 -1.39 -9.02
C PRO A 141 -8.27 -0.15 -8.09
N GLY A 142 -9.03 0.87 -8.50
CA GLY A 142 -9.20 2.13 -7.77
C GLY A 142 -8.20 3.23 -8.15
N GLY A 143 -7.01 2.86 -8.64
CA GLY A 143 -5.98 3.82 -9.06
C GLY A 143 -5.33 4.58 -7.89
N TYR A 144 -4.46 5.54 -8.22
CA TYR A 144 -3.61 6.19 -7.22
C TYR A 144 -4.35 7.06 -6.20
N GLU A 145 -5.40 7.79 -6.60
CA GLU A 145 -6.11 8.69 -5.69
C GLU A 145 -6.79 7.95 -4.54
N GLU A 146 -7.49 6.86 -4.86
CA GLU A 146 -8.09 5.97 -3.88
C GLU A 146 -7.01 5.27 -3.03
N TRP A 147 -5.90 4.85 -3.64
CA TRP A 147 -4.77 4.31 -2.89
C TRP A 147 -4.21 5.29 -1.85
N VAL A 148 -3.97 6.55 -2.22
CA VAL A 148 -3.48 7.58 -1.29
C VAL A 148 -4.45 7.77 -0.12
N ARG A 149 -5.75 7.88 -0.41
CA ARG A 149 -6.78 8.06 0.61
C ARG A 149 -6.73 6.91 1.62
N ASP A 150 -6.73 5.68 1.14
CA ASP A 150 -6.81 4.50 2.01
C ASP A 150 -5.50 4.28 2.78
N VAL A 151 -4.34 4.51 2.15
CA VAL A 151 -3.02 4.42 2.82
C VAL A 151 -2.87 5.49 3.90
N ARG A 152 -3.29 6.74 3.64
CA ARG A 152 -3.26 7.80 4.66
C ARG A 152 -4.19 7.48 5.82
N ALA A 153 -5.41 7.05 5.53
CA ALA A 153 -6.34 6.61 6.57
C ALA A 153 -5.76 5.47 7.41
N TRP A 154 -4.98 4.56 6.81
CA TRP A 154 -4.31 3.49 7.53
C TRP A 154 -3.19 3.99 8.44
N ILE A 155 -2.26 4.75 7.89
CA ILE A 155 -1.05 5.17 8.60
C ILE A 155 -1.36 6.23 9.66
N GLU A 156 -2.25 7.18 9.34
CA GLU A 156 -2.59 8.32 10.20
C GLU A 156 -3.74 7.98 11.16
N GLY A 157 -4.73 7.23 10.69
CA GLY A 157 -5.92 6.85 11.46
C GLY A 157 -5.78 5.53 12.23
N GLY A 158 -4.71 4.76 11.98
CA GLY A 158 -4.44 3.51 12.68
C GLY A 158 -5.48 2.41 12.40
N MET A 159 -5.79 2.13 11.13
CA MET A 159 -6.74 1.06 10.77
C MET A 159 -6.42 -0.23 11.53
N LEU A 160 -7.48 -0.92 11.95
CA LEU A 160 -7.36 -2.20 12.65
C LEU A 160 -6.78 -3.26 11.71
N CYS A 161 -5.83 -4.04 12.21
CA CYS A 161 -5.28 -5.20 11.52
C CYS A 161 -6.24 -6.39 11.62
N GLU A 162 -7.39 -6.23 11.00
CA GLU A 162 -8.47 -7.22 10.83
C GLU A 162 -8.72 -7.47 9.34
#